data_AF-A0A226EPI0-F1
#
_entry.id   AF-A0A226EPI0-F1
#
_cell.length_a   1.000
_cell.length_b   1.000
_cell.length_c   1.000
_cell.angle_alpha   90.00
_cell.angle_beta   90.00
_cell.angle_gamma   90.00
#
_symmetry.space_group_name_H-M   'P 1'
#
loop_
_entity.id
_entity.type
_entity.pdbx_description
1 polymer ?
#
loop_
_entity_poly.entity_id
_entity_poly.type
_entity_poly.pdbx_seq_one_letter_code
_entity_poly.pdbx_strand_id
1 'polypeptide(L)'
;MGLIIKALIFLIFCTTCTFSDKIDSTKDGLQQEEATRRPLPWWLMMDRYKTIGIPNPTQLFPNSGKACIPIDGTVGEDNGQENAFWYFREDLLVNAQHIFWHLTHPIMLDNPNGTLTNDRRGELFYYFHRNVLARYDAERLAKGFNRVVALRYEEGAIVGQGYDPHFQEGTTEFTYPPRPSNMPFINITRFTRLWQTVYADINNRMLIARDGRFVALDDLKGIDYLGELIEASINNINEDRYSFEGIHNAGHGHIGSMFNEGGNFTARGVMLNPSTSMRDPVFYQWHKLVDDIFYRHHSYMAPNHPTVGQFPLLWQGVSVESISVRAASSESPNLLQTFFKNLTISIPIKQDIFMSNETIEYCMKRLEYDEFTYNITIEKQPSVNSEKATVRVFMAPRFNEVGQRFSLDEQTRQFFAMDSFVVHLNYGKTVVTRNSSSSNLNLNWKLENWMDSPPSYEQPECGCGWPSNLLLPTGNAQGMVFDLFVMVTNAEIDTPENLNLMQEPQCKMSTILCGIKDQKYPDIRPMGYPFDTKPFQVSVPGGPRMVANLEEYVSLLPNTKATQVTIRHS
;
A
#
# COMPACT_ATOMS: atom_id res chain seq x y z
N MET A 1 -11.23 -27.82 20.53
CA MET A 1 -11.70 -26.42 20.41
C MET A 1 -10.79 -25.58 19.48
N GLY A 2 -9.46 -25.64 19.59
CA GLY A 2 -8.53 -24.91 18.71
C GLY A 2 -8.53 -25.33 17.21
N LEU A 3 -8.85 -26.58 16.88
CA LEU A 3 -8.95 -27.03 15.47
C LEU A 3 -10.19 -26.49 14.73
N ILE A 4 -11.29 -26.24 15.44
CA ILE A 4 -12.54 -25.75 14.84
C ILE A 4 -12.45 -24.24 14.56
N ILE A 5 -11.72 -23.49 15.38
CA ILE A 5 -11.43 -22.06 15.16
C ILE A 5 -10.43 -21.89 13.99
N LYS A 6 -9.44 -22.77 13.87
CA LYS A 6 -8.55 -22.84 12.69
C LYS A 6 -9.33 -23.11 11.40
N ALA A 7 -10.35 -23.98 11.45
CA ALA A 7 -11.22 -24.27 10.30
C ALA A 7 -12.18 -23.12 9.93
N LEU A 8 -12.65 -22.33 10.90
CA LEU A 8 -13.49 -21.16 10.61
C LEU A 8 -12.70 -20.03 9.92
N ILE A 9 -11.45 -19.83 10.32
CA ILE A 9 -10.53 -18.90 9.65
C ILE A 9 -10.05 -19.47 8.31
N PHE A 10 -9.95 -20.79 8.19
CA PHE A 10 -9.85 -21.47 6.89
C PHE A 10 -11.03 -21.09 5.98
N LEU A 11 -12.26 -20.93 6.46
CA LEU A 11 -13.39 -20.50 5.62
C LEU A 11 -13.43 -18.99 5.31
N ILE A 12 -12.77 -18.17 6.12
CA ILE A 12 -12.69 -16.71 5.97
C ILE A 12 -11.50 -16.30 5.09
N PHE A 13 -10.37 -17.03 5.15
CA PHE A 13 -9.13 -16.73 4.43
C PHE A 13 -8.69 -17.81 3.42
N CYS A 14 -9.16 -19.06 3.52
CA CYS A 14 -8.92 -20.10 2.53
C CYS A 14 -10.15 -20.21 1.61
N THR A 15 -10.07 -19.57 0.46
CA THR A 15 -11.12 -19.69 -0.57
C THR A 15 -11.20 -21.09 -1.20
N THR A 16 -10.32 -22.04 -0.88
CA THR A 16 -10.12 -23.28 -1.65
C THR A 16 -10.69 -24.59 -1.08
N CYS A 17 -11.47 -24.61 0.02
CA CYS A 17 -12.10 -25.87 0.47
C CYS A 17 -13.55 -25.72 0.97
N THR A 18 -14.52 -26.28 0.21
CA THR A 18 -15.79 -26.77 0.79
C THR A 18 -16.18 -28.12 0.20
N PHE A 19 -16.48 -29.05 1.13
CA PHE A 19 -17.09 -30.36 0.90
C PHE A 19 -18.47 -30.22 0.24
N SER A 20 -18.73 -31.12 -0.70
CA SER A 20 -20.04 -31.40 -1.29
C SER A 20 -21.02 -31.85 -0.21
N ASP A 21 -22.20 -31.22 -0.12
CA ASP A 21 -23.46 -31.96 0.02
C ASP A 21 -24.66 -31.13 -0.47
N LYS A 22 -25.48 -31.80 -1.28
CA LYS A 22 -26.69 -31.30 -1.96
C LYS A 22 -27.80 -31.02 -0.96
N ILE A 23 -28.46 -29.86 -1.06
CA ILE A 23 -29.90 -29.72 -0.74
C ILE A 23 -30.56 -28.82 -1.78
N ASP A 24 -31.60 -29.37 -2.40
CA ASP A 24 -32.48 -28.83 -3.42
C ASP A 24 -33.75 -28.28 -2.74
N SER A 25 -34.17 -27.06 -3.04
CA SER A 25 -35.59 -26.67 -3.02
C SER A 25 -35.85 -25.33 -3.69
N THR A 26 -36.81 -25.39 -4.61
CA THR A 26 -37.37 -24.43 -5.56
C THR A 26 -38.18 -23.25 -5.00
N LYS A 27 -38.17 -22.13 -5.76
CA LYS A 27 -39.29 -21.17 -6.08
C LYS A 27 -39.88 -20.36 -4.91
N ASP A 28 -40.18 -19.05 -4.99
CA ASP A 28 -40.76 -18.19 -6.04
C ASP A 28 -40.65 -16.68 -5.64
N GLY A 29 -40.70 -15.74 -6.61
CA GLY A 29 -41.46 -14.48 -6.45
C GLY A 29 -40.80 -13.12 -6.11
N LEU A 30 -40.40 -12.38 -7.16
CA LEU A 30 -40.62 -10.94 -7.42
C LEU A 30 -40.17 -9.85 -6.40
N GLN A 31 -39.22 -9.00 -6.78
CA GLN A 31 -39.52 -7.65 -7.35
C GLN A 31 -38.26 -6.96 -7.89
N GLN A 32 -38.44 -6.33 -9.05
CA GLN A 32 -37.49 -5.49 -9.78
C GLN A 32 -37.33 -4.12 -9.10
N GLU A 33 -36.09 -3.73 -8.85
CA GLU A 33 -35.65 -2.33 -8.88
C GLU A 33 -34.36 -2.24 -9.69
N GLU A 34 -34.36 -1.34 -10.68
CA GLU A 34 -33.25 -1.06 -11.58
C GLU A 34 -32.10 -0.36 -10.85
N ALA A 35 -30.92 -0.98 -10.85
CA ALA A 35 -29.65 -0.29 -10.70
C ALA A 35 -28.67 -0.92 -11.71
N THR A 36 -28.12 -0.10 -12.59
CA THR A 36 -27.14 -0.49 -13.61
C THR A 36 -25.84 -0.98 -12.97
N ARG A 37 -25.79 -2.27 -12.61
CA ARG A 37 -24.59 -2.93 -12.07
C ARG A 37 -23.69 -3.39 -13.21
N ARG A 38 -22.39 -3.10 -13.13
CA ARG A 38 -21.41 -3.40 -14.19
C ARG A 38 -20.44 -4.49 -13.72
N PRO A 39 -20.21 -5.56 -14.49
CA PRO A 39 -19.21 -6.56 -14.13
C PRO A 39 -17.82 -5.96 -14.27
N LEU A 40 -16.95 -6.17 -13.27
CA LEU A 40 -15.50 -6.04 -13.45
C LEU A 40 -14.93 -7.39 -13.93
N PRO A 41 -13.84 -7.41 -14.69
CA PRO A 41 -13.24 -8.66 -15.17
C PRO A 41 -12.95 -9.62 -14.03
N TRP A 42 -13.27 -10.90 -14.22
CA TRP A 42 -13.12 -11.94 -13.21
C TRP A 42 -11.67 -12.15 -12.76
N TRP A 43 -10.68 -11.80 -13.60
CA TRP A 43 -9.25 -11.78 -13.24
C TRP A 43 -8.78 -10.47 -12.58
N LEU A 44 -9.65 -9.49 -12.36
CA LEU A 44 -9.41 -8.37 -11.45
C LEU A 44 -9.95 -8.65 -10.03
N MET A 45 -10.67 -9.77 -9.86
CA MET A 45 -11.19 -10.26 -8.58
C MET A 45 -10.64 -11.62 -8.15
N MET A 46 -9.83 -12.22 -9.03
CA MET A 46 -8.87 -13.31 -8.81
C MET A 46 -9.23 -14.38 -7.74
N ASP A 47 -9.86 -15.43 -8.27
CA ASP A 47 -9.98 -16.84 -7.85
C ASP A 47 -11.07 -17.26 -6.85
N ARG A 48 -12.18 -17.77 -7.41
CA ARG A 48 -13.04 -18.84 -6.87
C ARG A 48 -13.73 -19.62 -8.01
N TYR A 49 -13.12 -20.77 -8.34
CA TYR A 49 -13.71 -22.00 -8.88
C TYR A 49 -14.20 -22.10 -10.34
N LYS A 50 -13.76 -23.22 -10.93
CA LYS A 50 -14.37 -23.90 -12.07
C LYS A 50 -15.86 -24.17 -11.84
N THR A 51 -16.61 -24.07 -12.94
CA THR A 51 -17.97 -24.58 -13.22
C THR A 51 -19.19 -23.66 -12.96
N ILE A 52 -19.97 -23.53 -14.05
CA ILE A 52 -21.40 -23.19 -14.21
C ILE A 52 -21.77 -21.72 -14.53
N GLY A 53 -22.02 -21.49 -15.83
CA GLY A 53 -23.24 -20.85 -16.39
C GLY A 53 -23.56 -19.38 -16.06
N ILE A 54 -23.17 -18.45 -16.93
CA ILE A 54 -23.63 -17.04 -16.92
C ILE A 54 -24.85 -16.88 -17.88
N PRO A 55 -25.85 -16.02 -17.58
CA PRO A 55 -27.01 -15.81 -18.44
C PRO A 55 -26.68 -15.11 -19.78
N ASN A 56 -27.64 -15.18 -20.70
CA ASN A 56 -27.50 -14.79 -22.11
C ASN A 56 -27.18 -13.28 -22.29
N PRO A 57 -26.09 -12.90 -22.99
CA PRO A 57 -25.64 -11.50 -23.14
C PRO A 57 -26.67 -10.54 -23.72
N THR A 58 -27.63 -11.05 -24.49
CA THR A 58 -28.70 -10.27 -25.11
C THR A 58 -29.70 -9.68 -24.11
N GLN A 59 -29.75 -10.16 -22.87
CA GLN A 59 -30.61 -9.60 -21.81
C GLN A 59 -30.01 -8.39 -21.08
N LEU A 60 -28.70 -8.15 -21.20
CA LEU A 60 -28.01 -7.01 -20.57
C LEU A 60 -28.00 -5.74 -21.43
N PHE A 61 -28.45 -5.82 -22.69
CA PHE A 61 -28.47 -4.70 -23.62
C PHE A 61 -29.82 -4.55 -24.36
N PRO A 62 -30.92 -4.18 -23.69
CA PRO A 62 -32.08 -3.68 -24.39
C PRO A 62 -31.81 -2.21 -24.78
N ASN A 63 -31.38 -1.99 -26.03
CA ASN A 63 -31.43 -0.69 -26.71
C ASN A 63 -30.69 0.49 -26.07
N SER A 64 -29.35 0.47 -26.02
CA SER A 64 -28.60 1.73 -25.87
C SER A 64 -27.40 1.76 -26.82
N GLY A 65 -27.38 2.70 -27.76
CA GLY A 65 -26.24 2.97 -28.64
C GLY A 65 -25.03 3.58 -27.91
N LYS A 66 -24.56 2.96 -26.81
CA LYS A 66 -23.31 3.31 -26.12
C LYS A 66 -22.23 2.29 -26.46
N ALA A 67 -21.05 2.79 -26.82
CA ALA A 67 -19.94 2.04 -27.40
C ALA A 67 -19.01 1.32 -26.38
N CYS A 68 -19.16 1.50 -25.07
CA CYS A 68 -18.31 0.88 -24.03
C CYS A 68 -18.88 1.13 -22.61
N ILE A 69 -18.42 0.37 -21.60
CA ILE A 69 -18.74 0.51 -20.18
C ILE A 69 -17.81 1.56 -19.52
N PRO A 70 -18.33 2.69 -19.00
CA PRO A 70 -17.49 3.67 -18.32
C PRO A 70 -16.85 3.12 -17.02
N ILE A 71 -15.56 3.39 -16.84
CA ILE A 71 -14.83 3.27 -15.57
C ILE A 71 -14.24 4.65 -15.27
N ASP A 72 -15.06 5.48 -14.65
CA ASP A 72 -14.71 6.83 -14.23
C ASP A 72 -15.54 7.25 -13.01
N GLY A 73 -15.31 8.48 -12.54
CA GLY A 73 -16.00 9.02 -11.37
C GLY A 73 -17.51 9.20 -11.51
N THR A 74 -18.12 8.97 -12.68
CA THR A 74 -19.58 9.07 -12.82
C THR A 74 -20.31 7.87 -12.23
N VAL A 75 -19.62 6.75 -12.00
CA VAL A 75 -20.23 5.52 -11.47
C VAL A 75 -20.56 5.63 -9.98
N GLY A 76 -19.67 6.25 -9.20
CA GLY A 76 -19.77 6.34 -7.74
C GLY A 76 -20.19 7.72 -7.21
N GLU A 77 -20.91 8.54 -7.97
CA GLU A 77 -21.31 9.89 -7.53
C GLU A 77 -22.15 9.89 -6.24
N ASP A 78 -22.92 8.84 -6.02
CA ASP A 78 -23.70 8.55 -4.81
C ASP A 78 -22.83 8.24 -3.58
N ASN A 79 -21.53 7.94 -3.75
CA ASN A 79 -20.56 7.87 -2.64
C ASN A 79 -20.18 9.25 -2.07
N GLY A 80 -20.70 10.34 -2.65
CA GLY A 80 -20.57 11.69 -2.12
C GLY A 80 -19.16 12.27 -2.28
N GLN A 81 -18.69 13.04 -1.29
CA GLN A 81 -17.43 13.78 -1.41
C GLN A 81 -16.20 12.88 -1.61
N GLU A 82 -16.21 11.67 -1.04
CA GLU A 82 -15.10 10.72 -1.20
C GLU A 82 -14.96 10.20 -2.64
N ASN A 83 -16.00 10.32 -3.47
CA ASN A 83 -15.91 10.05 -4.91
C ASN A 83 -14.84 10.91 -5.58
N ALA A 84 -14.44 12.05 -5.01
CA ALA A 84 -13.33 12.86 -5.53
C ALA A 84 -11.99 12.10 -5.72
N PHE A 85 -11.83 10.94 -5.06
CA PHE A 85 -10.63 10.08 -5.09
C PHE A 85 -10.82 8.75 -5.83
N TRP A 86 -11.88 8.58 -6.63
CA TRP A 86 -12.18 7.35 -7.37
C TRP A 86 -10.96 6.85 -8.18
N TYR A 87 -10.24 7.76 -8.86
CA TYR A 87 -9.09 7.40 -9.72
C TYR A 87 -7.89 6.83 -8.96
N PHE A 88 -7.85 6.99 -7.63
CA PHE A 88 -6.84 6.37 -6.78
C PHE A 88 -7.40 5.09 -6.14
N ARG A 89 -8.56 5.18 -5.49
CA ARG A 89 -9.17 4.07 -4.75
C ARG A 89 -9.60 2.91 -5.66
N GLU A 90 -10.06 3.24 -6.86
CA GLU A 90 -10.65 2.30 -7.82
C GLU A 90 -9.75 2.01 -9.01
N ASP A 91 -8.51 2.54 -9.04
CA ASP A 91 -7.52 2.18 -10.06
C ASP A 91 -7.28 0.66 -10.04
N LEU A 92 -7.29 0.08 -11.24
CA LEU A 92 -7.20 -1.36 -11.42
C LEU A 92 -5.86 -1.91 -10.93
N LEU A 93 -4.76 -1.20 -11.20
CA LEU A 93 -3.42 -1.65 -10.83
C LEU A 93 -3.14 -1.45 -9.34
N VAL A 94 -3.73 -0.45 -8.68
CA VAL A 94 -3.64 -0.30 -7.20
C VAL A 94 -4.24 -1.50 -6.49
N ASN A 95 -5.44 -1.88 -6.91
CA ASN A 95 -6.15 -3.01 -6.34
C ASN A 95 -5.48 -4.35 -6.68
N ALA A 96 -4.95 -4.48 -7.91
CA ALA A 96 -4.12 -5.62 -8.30
C ALA A 96 -2.85 -5.72 -7.43
N GLN A 97 -2.10 -4.63 -7.29
CA GLN A 97 -0.93 -4.57 -6.43
C GLN A 97 -1.24 -5.05 -5.01
N HIS A 98 -2.36 -4.60 -4.43
CA HIS A 98 -2.70 -4.98 -3.07
C HIS A 98 -2.91 -6.49 -2.92
N ILE A 99 -3.67 -7.13 -3.81
CA ILE A 99 -3.83 -8.60 -3.75
C ILE A 99 -2.50 -9.31 -4.03
N PHE A 100 -1.70 -8.86 -5.01
CA PHE A 100 -0.42 -9.49 -5.32
C PHE A 100 0.58 -9.36 -4.17
N TRP A 101 0.59 -8.24 -3.44
CA TRP A 101 1.36 -8.09 -2.21
C TRP A 101 0.98 -9.14 -1.16
N HIS A 102 -0.32 -9.34 -0.93
CA HIS A 102 -0.83 -10.35 0.01
C HIS A 102 -0.58 -11.79 -0.46
N LEU A 103 -0.54 -12.04 -1.78
CA LEU A 103 -0.17 -13.34 -2.34
C LEU A 103 1.34 -13.61 -2.26
N THR A 104 2.18 -12.59 -2.46
CA THR A 104 3.64 -12.69 -2.27
C THR A 104 3.97 -12.86 -0.78
N HIS A 105 3.20 -12.25 0.11
CA HIS A 105 3.41 -12.25 1.55
C HIS A 105 2.22 -12.80 2.35
N PRO A 106 1.86 -14.09 2.16
CA PRO A 106 0.66 -14.65 2.76
C PRO A 106 0.77 -14.77 4.29
N ILE A 107 -0.37 -14.61 4.98
CA ILE A 107 -0.47 -14.77 6.44
C ILE A 107 -0.29 -16.23 6.90
N MET A 108 -0.46 -17.19 5.99
CA MET A 108 -0.33 -18.62 6.21
C MET A 108 0.59 -19.23 5.15
N LEU A 109 1.44 -20.16 5.54
CA LEU A 109 2.30 -20.92 4.62
C LEU A 109 1.72 -22.32 4.40
N ASP A 110 1.63 -22.76 3.15
CA ASP A 110 1.29 -24.15 2.79
C ASP A 110 2.49 -25.12 2.92
N ASN A 111 3.50 -24.78 3.74
CA ASN A 111 4.74 -25.56 3.80
C ASN A 111 4.88 -26.36 5.12
N PRO A 112 4.70 -27.69 5.10
CA PRO A 112 4.91 -28.56 6.26
C PRO A 112 6.38 -28.66 6.73
N ASN A 113 7.35 -28.08 6.00
CA ASN A 113 8.78 -28.13 6.34
C ASN A 113 9.33 -26.86 6.99
N GLY A 114 8.52 -25.81 7.19
CA GLY A 114 8.84 -24.70 8.11
C GLY A 114 10.03 -23.79 7.75
N THR A 115 10.57 -23.84 6.53
CA THR A 115 11.86 -23.19 6.20
C THR A 115 11.79 -21.89 5.38
N LEU A 116 10.62 -21.41 4.97
CA LEU A 116 10.51 -20.20 4.12
C LEU A 116 9.58 -19.18 4.77
N THR A 117 10.13 -18.35 5.64
CA THR A 117 9.49 -17.09 6.04
C THR A 117 10.03 -15.99 5.13
N ASN A 118 9.15 -15.21 4.52
CA ASN A 118 9.58 -14.00 3.82
C ASN A 118 10.32 -13.11 4.82
N ASP A 119 11.54 -12.69 4.48
CA ASP A 119 12.38 -11.88 5.36
C ASP A 119 11.67 -10.57 5.72
N ARG A 120 11.56 -10.29 7.03
CA ARG A 120 10.98 -9.04 7.58
C ARG A 120 9.56 -8.74 7.08
N ARG A 121 8.74 -9.77 6.90
CA ARG A 121 7.39 -9.67 6.32
C ARG A 121 6.45 -8.81 7.17
N GLY A 122 6.52 -8.88 8.49
CA GLY A 122 5.74 -8.04 9.38
C GLY A 122 6.14 -6.56 9.28
N GLU A 123 7.42 -6.27 9.15
CA GLU A 123 7.89 -4.90 8.90
C GLU A 123 7.44 -4.39 7.52
N LEU A 124 7.48 -5.26 6.50
CA LEU A 124 7.03 -4.93 5.16
C LEU A 124 5.52 -4.68 5.11
N PHE A 125 4.72 -5.40 5.91
CA PHE A 125 3.30 -5.14 6.10
C PHE A 125 3.06 -3.70 6.57
N TYR A 126 3.77 -3.28 7.63
CA TYR A 126 3.71 -1.90 8.10
C TYR A 126 4.13 -0.91 7.00
N TYR A 127 5.28 -1.13 6.38
CA TYR A 127 5.87 -0.18 5.45
C TYR A 127 5.05 0.00 4.17
N PHE A 128 4.46 -1.07 3.65
CA PHE A 128 3.57 -1.05 2.50
C PHE A 128 2.34 -0.18 2.78
N HIS A 129 1.60 -0.48 3.85
CA HIS A 129 0.37 0.24 4.18
C HIS A 129 0.66 1.69 4.59
N ARG A 130 1.80 1.96 5.23
CA ARG A 130 2.28 3.32 5.51
C ARG A 130 2.50 4.13 4.21
N ASN A 131 3.14 3.54 3.19
CA ASN A 131 3.31 4.20 1.89
C ASN A 131 1.97 4.50 1.22
N VAL A 132 1.03 3.55 1.26
CA VAL A 132 -0.33 3.74 0.73
C VAL A 132 -1.02 4.92 1.41
N LEU A 133 -0.98 4.99 2.75
CA LEU A 133 -1.59 6.08 3.51
C LEU A 133 -0.97 7.45 3.20
N ALA A 134 0.37 7.54 3.13
CA ALA A 134 1.05 8.80 2.82
C ALA A 134 0.71 9.30 1.41
N ARG A 135 0.57 8.39 0.44
CA ARG A 135 0.13 8.71 -0.92
C ARG A 135 -1.33 9.16 -0.96
N TYR A 136 -2.21 8.47 -0.24
CA TYR A 136 -3.62 8.85 -0.15
C TYR A 136 -3.80 10.21 0.56
N ASP A 137 -3.07 10.48 1.65
CA ASP A 137 -3.03 11.78 2.32
C ASP A 137 -2.58 12.89 1.34
N ALA A 138 -1.58 12.63 0.48
CA ALA A 138 -1.16 13.57 -0.55
C ALA A 138 -2.25 13.84 -1.61
N GLU A 139 -3.01 12.82 -2.05
CA GLU A 139 -4.16 12.99 -2.93
C GLU A 139 -5.26 13.84 -2.29
N ARG A 140 -5.54 13.62 -1.00
CA ARG A 140 -6.53 14.41 -0.24
C ARG A 140 -6.14 15.87 -0.18
N LEU A 141 -4.90 16.17 0.20
CA LEU A 141 -4.39 17.53 0.26
C LEU A 141 -4.38 18.21 -1.12
N ALA A 142 -4.08 17.47 -2.18
CA ALA A 142 -4.12 17.98 -3.55
C ALA A 142 -5.51 18.49 -3.97
N LYS A 143 -6.58 17.94 -3.38
CA LYS A 143 -7.96 18.35 -3.60
C LYS A 143 -8.54 19.25 -2.50
N GLY A 144 -7.72 19.70 -1.56
CA GLY A 144 -8.15 20.55 -0.44
C GLY A 144 -8.95 19.81 0.64
N PHE A 145 -8.83 18.48 0.71
CA PHE A 145 -9.39 17.68 1.79
C PHE A 145 -8.40 17.50 2.92
N ASN A 146 -8.93 17.25 4.13
CA ASN A 146 -8.10 16.92 5.27
C ASN A 146 -7.45 15.54 5.12
N ARG A 147 -6.25 15.34 5.68
CA ARG A 147 -5.66 14.01 5.82
C ARG A 147 -6.61 13.06 6.54
N VAL A 148 -6.40 11.76 6.32
CA VAL A 148 -7.23 10.71 6.91
C VAL A 148 -7.12 10.73 8.43
N VAL A 149 -8.27 10.64 9.08
CA VAL A 149 -8.39 10.47 10.53
C VAL A 149 -8.53 8.98 10.83
N ALA A 150 -7.81 8.52 11.86
CA ALA A 150 -7.90 7.14 12.32
C ALA A 150 -9.31 6.78 12.78
N LEU A 151 -9.78 5.60 12.36
CA LEU A 151 -11.07 5.08 12.79
C LEU A 151 -11.05 4.77 14.29
N ARG A 152 -12.12 5.08 15.01
CA ARG A 152 -12.28 4.64 16.41
C ARG A 152 -12.78 3.20 16.43
N TYR A 153 -12.02 2.30 17.03
CA TYR A 153 -12.33 0.87 17.09
C TYR A 153 -12.70 0.41 18.50
N GLU A 154 -13.91 0.78 18.91
CA GLU A 154 -14.50 0.43 20.21
C GLU A 154 -16.01 0.22 20.07
N GLU A 155 -16.59 -0.51 21.01
CA GLU A 155 -18.02 -0.83 21.01
C GLU A 155 -18.88 0.43 20.86
N GLY A 156 -19.79 0.43 19.88
CA GLY A 156 -20.68 1.55 19.59
C GLY A 156 -20.05 2.72 18.81
N ALA A 157 -18.75 2.69 18.51
CA ALA A 157 -18.15 3.71 17.65
C ALA A 157 -18.71 3.61 16.22
N ILE A 158 -18.93 4.78 15.60
CA ILE A 158 -19.63 4.90 14.33
C ILE A 158 -18.65 4.96 13.15
N VAL A 159 -18.87 4.10 12.16
CA VAL A 159 -18.30 4.22 10.81
C VAL A 159 -19.19 5.15 10.00
N GLY A 160 -18.80 6.43 9.90
CA GLY A 160 -19.64 7.49 9.36
C GLY A 160 -19.92 7.36 7.86
N GLN A 161 -18.88 7.34 7.03
CA GLN A 161 -18.99 7.35 5.58
C GLN A 161 -19.42 5.98 5.04
N GLY A 162 -20.55 5.86 4.34
CA GLY A 162 -20.95 4.66 3.58
C GLY A 162 -20.17 4.49 2.27
N TYR A 163 -20.30 3.32 1.63
CA TYR A 163 -19.70 3.05 0.32
C TYR A 163 -20.50 2.00 -0.47
N ASP A 164 -20.93 2.34 -1.68
CA ASP A 164 -21.44 1.41 -2.68
C ASP A 164 -20.33 1.15 -3.72
N PRO A 165 -19.94 -0.11 -3.94
CA PRO A 165 -18.92 -0.47 -4.93
C PRO A 165 -19.42 -0.52 -6.38
N HIS A 166 -20.73 -0.59 -6.62
CA HIS A 166 -21.35 -0.64 -7.95
C HIS A 166 -20.89 -1.76 -8.91
N PHE A 167 -20.29 -2.85 -8.39
CA PHE A 167 -19.88 -3.98 -9.22
C PHE A 167 -20.32 -5.34 -8.66
N GLN A 168 -20.44 -6.29 -9.59
CA GLN A 168 -20.72 -7.71 -9.33
C GLN A 168 -19.52 -8.55 -9.73
N GLU A 169 -19.33 -9.68 -9.06
CA GLU A 169 -18.39 -10.70 -9.49
C GLU A 169 -18.86 -11.28 -10.82
N GLY A 170 -17.99 -11.33 -11.83
CA GLY A 170 -18.43 -11.60 -13.21
C GLY A 170 -18.87 -13.04 -13.48
N THR A 171 -18.54 -13.99 -12.60
CA THR A 171 -18.79 -15.43 -12.79
C THR A 171 -19.87 -16.00 -11.88
N THR A 172 -20.24 -15.27 -10.83
CA THR A 172 -21.22 -15.63 -9.83
C THR A 172 -22.26 -14.49 -9.80
N GLU A 173 -23.53 -14.72 -9.53
CA GLU A 173 -24.48 -13.61 -9.30
C GLU A 173 -24.16 -12.83 -7.99
N PHE A 174 -22.93 -12.97 -7.47
CA PHE A 174 -22.47 -12.37 -6.24
C PHE A 174 -22.24 -10.88 -6.42
N THR A 175 -22.94 -10.11 -5.59
CA THR A 175 -22.77 -8.66 -5.52
C THR A 175 -22.02 -8.31 -4.25
N TYR A 176 -21.04 -7.43 -4.35
CA TYR A 176 -20.52 -6.76 -3.15
C TYR A 176 -21.60 -5.77 -2.68
N PRO A 177 -22.22 -6.00 -1.51
CA PRO A 177 -23.28 -5.13 -1.03
C PRO A 177 -22.70 -3.78 -0.61
N PRO A 178 -23.47 -2.69 -0.75
CA PRO A 178 -23.09 -1.40 -0.19
C PRO A 178 -23.02 -1.49 1.33
N ARG A 179 -22.09 -0.73 1.92
CA ARG A 179 -22.02 -0.50 3.36
C ARG A 179 -22.77 0.80 3.67
N PRO A 180 -23.86 0.77 4.46
CA PRO A 180 -24.57 1.98 4.84
C PRO A 180 -23.68 2.96 5.60
N SER A 181 -24.09 4.23 5.59
CA SER A 181 -23.48 5.27 6.44
C SER A 181 -23.90 5.10 7.90
N ASN A 182 -23.07 5.59 8.80
CA ASN A 182 -23.32 5.64 10.26
C ASN A 182 -23.53 4.27 10.93
N MET A 183 -22.83 3.24 10.47
CA MET A 183 -22.92 1.90 11.07
C MET A 183 -22.07 1.81 12.35
N PRO A 184 -22.62 1.32 13.48
CA PRO A 184 -21.85 1.13 14.70
C PRO A 184 -21.02 -0.16 14.66
N PHE A 185 -19.86 -0.15 15.30
CA PHE A 185 -19.19 -1.40 15.71
C PHE A 185 -19.99 -2.10 16.80
N ILE A 186 -20.34 -3.36 16.57
CA ILE A 186 -21.10 -4.20 17.51
C ILE A 186 -20.36 -5.50 17.81
N ASN A 187 -20.44 -5.97 19.05
CA ASN A 187 -19.84 -7.22 19.53
C ASN A 187 -18.31 -7.29 19.37
N ILE A 188 -17.62 -6.14 19.45
CA ILE A 188 -16.15 -6.06 19.27
C ILE A 188 -15.37 -5.91 20.58
N THR A 189 -16.04 -5.95 21.73
CA THR A 189 -15.43 -5.78 23.07
C THR A 189 -14.18 -6.64 23.28
N ARG A 190 -14.12 -7.86 22.74
CA ARG A 190 -12.92 -8.72 22.78
C ARG A 190 -11.71 -8.04 22.11
N PHE A 191 -11.90 -7.43 20.95
CA PHE A 191 -10.86 -6.77 20.18
C PHE A 191 -10.47 -5.42 20.75
N THR A 192 -11.41 -4.70 21.38
CA THR A 192 -11.07 -3.51 22.17
C THR A 192 -10.11 -3.85 23.32
N ARG A 193 -10.29 -5.00 23.99
CA ARG A 193 -9.33 -5.47 25.03
C ARG A 193 -7.99 -5.92 24.44
N LEU A 194 -8.02 -6.56 23.27
CA LEU A 194 -6.80 -6.95 22.55
C LEU A 194 -5.96 -5.72 22.20
N TRP A 195 -6.61 -4.67 21.66
CA TRP A 195 -5.99 -3.39 21.38
C TRP A 195 -5.29 -2.80 22.61
N GLN A 196 -5.99 -2.77 23.74
CA GLN A 196 -5.44 -2.28 25.01
C GLN A 196 -4.22 -3.11 25.48
N THR A 197 -4.26 -4.42 25.26
CA THR A 197 -3.15 -5.33 25.60
C THR A 197 -1.92 -5.04 24.76
N VAL A 198 -2.08 -4.93 23.44
CA VAL A 198 -0.98 -4.58 22.52
C VAL A 198 -0.40 -3.22 22.87
N TYR A 199 -1.23 -2.22 23.18
CA TYR A 199 -0.78 -0.89 23.60
C TYR A 199 0.01 -0.91 24.90
N ALA A 200 -0.44 -1.69 25.90
CA ALA A 200 0.27 -1.82 27.17
C ALA A 200 1.65 -2.46 26.97
N ASP A 201 1.75 -3.49 26.14
CA ASP A 201 3.00 -4.17 25.85
C ASP A 201 3.99 -3.28 25.07
N ILE A 202 3.49 -2.50 24.08
CA ILE A 202 4.28 -1.47 23.40
C ILE A 202 4.80 -0.42 24.39
N ASN A 203 3.96 0.06 25.33
CA ASN A 203 4.37 1.03 26.35
C ASN A 203 5.44 0.47 27.29
N ASN A 204 5.37 -0.84 27.57
CA ASN A 204 6.36 -1.55 28.37
C ASN A 204 7.61 -1.92 27.56
N ARG A 205 7.64 -1.61 26.25
CA ARG A 205 8.75 -1.89 25.32
C ARG A 205 9.06 -3.38 25.17
N MET A 206 8.08 -4.25 25.41
CA MET A 206 8.26 -5.70 25.30
C MET A 206 6.97 -6.43 24.99
N LEU A 207 7.10 -7.51 24.22
CA LEU A 207 6.05 -8.49 23.98
C LEU A 207 6.29 -9.74 24.84
N ILE A 208 5.26 -10.58 24.95
CA ILE A 208 5.31 -11.84 25.70
C ILE A 208 5.10 -13.00 24.72
N ALA A 209 6.15 -13.80 24.50
CA ALA A 209 6.08 -14.99 23.67
C ALA A 209 5.25 -16.11 24.34
N ARG A 210 4.85 -17.11 23.56
CA ARG A 210 4.00 -18.23 24.04
C ARG A 210 4.60 -19.02 25.22
N ASP A 211 5.92 -19.13 25.26
CA ASP A 211 6.66 -19.80 26.34
C ASP A 211 6.86 -18.90 27.59
N GLY A 212 6.27 -17.70 27.59
CA GLY A 212 6.36 -16.73 28.67
C GLY A 212 7.61 -15.86 28.64
N ARG A 213 8.51 -16.02 27.65
CA ARG A 213 9.68 -15.14 27.52
C ARG A 213 9.28 -13.73 27.09
N PHE A 214 9.95 -12.74 27.66
CA PHE A 214 9.88 -11.36 27.19
C PHE A 214 10.71 -11.18 25.93
N VAL A 215 10.11 -10.54 24.91
CA VAL A 215 10.76 -10.17 23.65
C VAL A 215 10.84 -8.65 23.61
N ALA A 216 12.06 -8.11 23.61
CA ALA A 216 12.26 -6.66 23.55
C ALA A 216 11.77 -6.09 22.21
N LEU A 217 11.20 -4.89 22.25
CA LEU A 217 10.75 -4.16 21.07
C LEU A 217 11.78 -3.12 20.59
N ASP A 218 12.90 -2.97 21.29
CA ASP A 218 13.83 -1.86 21.04
C ASP A 218 14.86 -2.14 19.92
N ASP A 219 14.82 -3.31 19.30
CA ASP A 219 15.69 -3.69 18.21
C ASP A 219 14.95 -3.70 16.85
N LEU A 220 15.70 -3.93 15.78
CA LEU A 220 15.19 -3.99 14.40
C LEU A 220 14.08 -5.03 14.19
N LYS A 221 14.02 -6.08 15.02
CA LYS A 221 13.02 -7.13 14.89
C LYS A 221 11.72 -6.76 15.60
N GLY A 222 11.74 -5.76 16.48
CA GLY A 222 10.56 -5.30 17.21
C GLY A 222 9.40 -4.95 16.30
N ILE A 223 9.67 -4.18 15.23
CA ILE A 223 8.65 -3.78 14.26
C ILE A 223 8.12 -4.98 13.45
N ASP A 224 9.00 -5.95 13.15
CA ASP A 224 8.63 -7.17 12.44
C ASP A 224 7.70 -8.05 13.29
N TYR A 225 8.04 -8.28 14.56
CA TYR A 225 7.17 -8.98 15.49
C TYR A 225 5.82 -8.30 15.69
N LEU A 226 5.80 -6.96 15.73
CA LEU A 226 4.55 -6.20 15.79
C LEU A 226 3.72 -6.38 14.52
N GLY A 227 4.34 -6.37 13.34
CA GLY A 227 3.63 -6.62 12.09
C GLY A 227 2.94 -7.97 12.08
N GLU A 228 3.68 -9.02 12.46
CA GLU A 228 3.17 -10.39 12.46
C GLU A 228 2.03 -10.63 13.46
N LEU A 229 1.97 -9.89 14.57
CA LEU A 229 0.85 -10.01 15.54
C LEU A 229 -0.31 -9.03 15.27
N ILE A 230 -0.04 -7.87 14.66
CA ILE A 230 -1.08 -6.88 14.37
C ILE A 230 -1.94 -7.36 13.21
N GLU A 231 -1.33 -8.00 12.20
CA GLU A 231 -2.03 -8.43 11.00
C GLU A 231 -3.18 -9.41 11.27
N ALA A 232 -3.04 -10.62 11.82
CA ALA A 232 -1.85 -11.38 12.23
C ALA A 232 -1.52 -12.53 11.27
N SER A 233 -0.32 -13.10 11.41
CA SER A 233 0.16 -14.25 10.62
C SER A 233 0.49 -15.47 11.47
N ILE A 234 0.85 -16.56 10.81
CA ILE A 234 1.37 -17.77 11.46
C ILE A 234 2.65 -17.52 12.28
N ASN A 235 3.38 -16.43 12.02
CA ASN A 235 4.57 -16.03 12.76
C ASN A 235 4.26 -15.23 14.04
N ASN A 236 2.97 -15.01 14.35
CA ASN A 236 2.56 -14.39 15.62
C ASN A 236 3.15 -15.16 16.81
N ILE A 237 3.99 -14.48 17.59
CA ILE A 237 4.76 -15.07 18.69
C ILE A 237 3.90 -15.57 19.86
N ASN A 238 2.64 -15.16 19.96
CA ASN A 238 1.71 -15.58 21.01
C ASN A 238 0.24 -15.35 20.62
N GLU A 239 -0.32 -16.28 19.85
CA GLU A 239 -1.73 -16.25 19.42
C GLU A 239 -2.75 -16.24 20.58
N ASP A 240 -2.40 -16.80 21.74
CA ASP A 240 -3.27 -16.86 22.92
C ASP A 240 -3.42 -15.47 23.58
N ARG A 241 -2.35 -14.66 23.55
CA ARG A 241 -2.34 -13.28 24.07
C ARG A 241 -2.77 -12.26 23.03
N TYR A 242 -2.26 -12.37 21.80
CA TYR A 242 -2.40 -11.36 20.76
C TYR A 242 -3.47 -11.68 19.71
N SER A 243 -4.26 -12.74 19.93
CA SER A 243 -5.24 -13.27 18.99
C SER A 243 -4.61 -13.89 17.75
N PHE A 244 -5.11 -15.07 17.38
CA PHE A 244 -4.78 -15.71 16.11
C PHE A 244 -5.26 -14.92 14.89
N GLU A 245 -6.34 -14.14 15.03
CA GLU A 245 -6.86 -13.30 13.95
C GLU A 245 -6.04 -12.00 13.80
N GLY A 246 -5.51 -11.46 14.89
CA GLY A 246 -4.93 -10.11 14.92
C GLY A 246 -5.96 -8.99 14.96
N ILE A 247 -5.50 -7.76 15.13
CA ILE A 247 -6.38 -6.57 15.17
C ILE A 247 -6.81 -6.19 13.76
N HIS A 248 -5.85 -6.13 12.82
CA HIS A 248 -6.04 -5.70 11.44
C HIS A 248 -7.09 -6.55 10.70
N ASN A 249 -6.92 -7.87 10.66
CA ASN A 249 -7.85 -8.78 9.98
C ASN A 249 -9.25 -8.76 10.61
N ALA A 250 -9.33 -8.68 11.94
CA ALA A 250 -10.61 -8.58 12.64
C ALA A 250 -11.37 -7.32 12.27
N GLY A 251 -10.71 -6.17 12.12
CA GLY A 251 -11.37 -4.95 11.67
C GLY A 251 -11.87 -5.05 10.24
N HIS A 252 -11.10 -5.65 9.32
CA HIS A 252 -11.57 -5.98 7.97
C HIS A 252 -12.83 -6.88 8.03
N GLY A 253 -12.81 -7.90 8.89
CA GLY A 253 -13.93 -8.79 9.21
C GLY A 253 -15.20 -8.06 9.63
N HIS A 254 -15.08 -7.22 10.67
CA HIS A 254 -16.21 -6.46 11.20
C HIS A 254 -16.76 -5.46 10.19
N ILE A 255 -15.89 -4.63 9.58
CA ILE A 255 -16.32 -3.59 8.64
C ILE A 255 -16.95 -4.21 7.39
N GLY A 256 -16.31 -5.25 6.85
CA GLY A 256 -16.80 -5.95 5.67
C GLY A 256 -18.09 -6.73 5.88
N SER A 257 -18.55 -6.86 7.13
CA SER A 257 -19.84 -7.44 7.50
C SER A 257 -20.92 -6.40 7.84
N MET A 258 -20.62 -5.10 7.82
CA MET A 258 -21.54 -4.00 8.19
C MET A 258 -22.64 -3.70 7.16
N PHE A 259 -22.83 -4.55 6.15
CA PHE A 259 -23.90 -4.40 5.16
C PHE A 259 -25.22 -5.05 5.61
N ASN A 260 -25.22 -5.76 6.75
CA ASN A 260 -26.27 -6.73 7.08
C ASN A 260 -27.00 -6.41 8.39
N GLU A 261 -28.21 -5.84 8.29
CA GLU A 261 -29.18 -5.85 9.39
C GLU A 261 -30.10 -7.11 9.38
N GLY A 262 -29.90 -8.06 8.43
CA GLY A 262 -30.90 -9.11 8.10
C GLY A 262 -30.42 -10.57 8.08
N GLY A 263 -29.17 -10.88 8.46
CA GLY A 263 -28.71 -12.27 8.61
C GLY A 263 -28.36 -13.04 7.33
N ASN A 264 -28.16 -12.38 6.18
CA ASN A 264 -27.61 -13.06 5.00
C ASN A 264 -26.11 -13.36 5.17
N PHE A 265 -25.77 -14.61 5.52
CA PHE A 265 -24.39 -15.06 5.76
C PHE A 265 -23.56 -15.29 4.49
N THR A 266 -24.14 -15.16 3.29
CA THR A 266 -23.42 -15.40 2.03
C THR A 266 -22.81 -14.15 1.43
N ALA A 267 -23.37 -12.97 1.72
CA ALA A 267 -22.87 -11.69 1.23
C ALA A 267 -21.56 -11.27 1.94
N ARG A 268 -20.70 -10.52 1.25
CA ARG A 268 -19.39 -10.07 1.74
C ARG A 268 -19.10 -8.68 1.19
N GLY A 269 -18.85 -7.69 2.05
CA GLY A 269 -18.44 -6.36 1.63
C GLY A 269 -17.00 -6.34 1.08
N VAL A 270 -16.67 -5.29 0.33
CA VAL A 270 -15.34 -5.15 -0.32
C VAL A 270 -14.17 -5.15 0.67
N MET A 271 -14.40 -4.78 1.93
CA MET A 271 -13.38 -4.82 2.98
C MET A 271 -12.91 -6.24 3.33
N LEU A 272 -13.60 -7.31 2.90
CA LEU A 272 -13.16 -8.70 3.14
C LEU A 272 -12.18 -9.24 2.10
N ASN A 273 -11.95 -8.52 0.99
CA ASN A 273 -11.12 -9.02 -0.10
C ASN A 273 -10.01 -8.01 -0.44
N PRO A 274 -8.71 -8.38 -0.36
CA PRO A 274 -7.61 -7.49 -0.71
C PRO A 274 -7.72 -6.88 -2.12
N SER A 275 -8.26 -7.60 -3.11
CA SER A 275 -8.46 -7.07 -4.48
C SER A 275 -9.53 -5.96 -4.59
N THR A 276 -10.28 -5.70 -3.52
CA THR A 276 -11.38 -4.71 -3.53
C THR A 276 -11.38 -3.75 -2.35
N SER A 277 -10.72 -4.09 -1.25
CA SER A 277 -10.78 -3.31 0.00
C SER A 277 -10.25 -1.88 -0.13
N MET A 278 -9.20 -1.64 -0.94
CA MET A 278 -8.66 -0.29 -1.18
C MET A 278 -9.65 0.66 -1.86
N ARG A 279 -10.75 0.12 -2.41
CA ARG A 279 -11.83 0.91 -2.99
C ARG A 279 -12.67 1.62 -1.93
N ASP A 280 -12.91 1.04 -0.75
CA ASP A 280 -13.75 1.66 0.29
C ASP A 280 -12.97 2.77 1.04
N PRO A 281 -13.51 3.99 1.25
CA PRO A 281 -12.82 5.04 2.01
C PRO A 281 -12.45 4.62 3.43
N VAL A 282 -13.20 3.69 4.03
CA VAL A 282 -12.94 3.20 5.38
C VAL A 282 -11.64 2.40 5.48
N PHE A 283 -11.14 1.83 4.37
CA PHE A 283 -9.84 1.16 4.32
C PHE A 283 -8.75 2.07 4.86
N TYR A 284 -8.73 3.31 4.40
CA TYR A 284 -7.70 4.27 4.79
C TYR A 284 -7.84 4.71 6.25
N GLN A 285 -9.07 4.87 6.76
CA GLN A 285 -9.30 5.20 8.17
C GLN A 285 -8.91 4.05 9.09
N TRP A 286 -9.21 2.82 8.68
CA TRP A 286 -8.82 1.60 9.38
C TRP A 286 -7.30 1.43 9.40
N HIS A 287 -6.66 1.55 8.24
CA HIS A 287 -5.20 1.45 8.14
C HIS A 287 -4.49 2.60 8.84
N LYS A 288 -5.09 3.79 8.95
CA LYS A 288 -4.54 4.89 9.77
C LYS A 288 -4.51 4.54 11.26
N LEU A 289 -5.55 3.86 11.77
CA LEU A 289 -5.56 3.33 13.13
C LEU A 289 -4.45 2.28 13.32
N VAL A 290 -4.30 1.35 12.37
CA VAL A 290 -3.25 0.32 12.39
C VAL A 290 -1.85 0.96 12.38
N ASP A 291 -1.63 1.94 11.50
CA ASP A 291 -0.40 2.72 11.41
C ASP A 291 -0.10 3.52 12.70
N ASP A 292 -1.12 4.00 13.41
CA ASP A 292 -0.94 4.65 14.72
C ASP A 292 -0.40 3.69 15.80
N ILE A 293 -0.67 2.37 15.70
CA ILE A 293 -0.05 1.35 16.58
C ILE A 293 1.47 1.32 16.34
N PHE A 294 1.87 1.23 15.08
CA PHE A 294 3.29 1.20 14.69
C PHE A 294 3.99 2.51 15.02
N TYR A 295 3.33 3.65 14.78
CA TYR A 295 3.85 4.95 15.15
C TYR A 295 4.08 5.06 16.66
N ARG A 296 3.20 4.49 17.48
CA ARG A 296 3.39 4.45 18.94
C ARG A 296 4.69 3.73 19.31
N HIS A 297 4.97 2.59 18.69
CA HIS A 297 6.23 1.86 18.89
C HIS A 297 7.44 2.70 18.46
N HIS A 298 7.44 3.26 17.25
CA HIS A 298 8.52 4.14 16.78
C HIS A 298 8.70 5.37 17.67
N SER A 299 7.65 5.86 18.33
CA SER A 299 7.73 7.03 19.20
C SER A 299 8.56 6.82 20.47
N TYR A 300 8.81 5.56 20.86
CA TYR A 300 9.68 5.15 21.97
C TYR A 300 11.10 4.79 21.53
N MET A 301 11.33 4.59 20.22
CA MET A 301 12.68 4.38 19.71
C MET A 301 13.51 5.65 19.82
N ALA A 302 14.81 5.47 20.07
CA ALA A 302 15.74 6.58 19.96
C ALA A 302 15.81 7.02 18.49
N PRO A 303 15.73 8.33 18.19
CA PRO A 303 15.98 8.84 16.84
C PRO A 303 17.32 8.35 16.30
N ASN A 304 17.36 8.07 15.00
CA ASN A 304 18.63 7.82 14.31
C ASN A 304 19.57 9.03 14.51
N HIS A 305 20.77 8.80 15.05
CA HIS A 305 21.70 9.89 15.34
C HIS A 305 22.58 10.20 14.12
N PRO A 306 23.01 11.46 13.91
CA PRO A 306 23.93 11.79 12.82
C PRO A 306 25.17 10.89 12.75
N THR A 307 25.85 10.66 13.87
CA THR A 307 27.18 10.02 13.89
C THR A 307 27.32 8.73 14.71
N VAL A 308 26.30 8.32 15.46
CA VAL A 308 26.38 7.15 16.36
C VAL A 308 25.15 6.27 16.21
N GLY A 309 25.17 5.10 16.86
CA GLY A 309 24.10 4.10 16.78
C GLY A 309 24.31 3.10 15.65
N GLN A 310 23.33 2.20 15.48
CA GLN A 310 23.42 1.13 14.49
C GLN A 310 23.34 1.66 13.04
N PHE A 311 22.53 2.68 12.81
CA PHE A 311 22.33 3.30 11.50
C PHE A 311 22.58 4.82 11.57
N PRO A 312 23.84 5.25 11.66
CA PRO A 312 24.16 6.67 11.64
C PRO A 312 23.68 7.31 10.34
N LEU A 313 23.13 8.53 10.44
CA LEU A 313 22.58 9.26 9.30
C LEU A 313 23.69 9.81 8.39
N LEU A 314 24.81 10.24 8.97
CA LEU A 314 25.91 10.87 8.27
C LEU A 314 26.83 9.83 7.64
N TRP A 315 27.00 9.91 6.33
CA TRP A 315 28.11 9.27 5.64
C TRP A 315 29.24 10.29 5.43
N GLN A 316 30.21 10.26 6.34
CA GLN A 316 31.31 11.24 6.34
C GLN A 316 32.11 11.21 5.01
N GLY A 317 32.33 12.39 4.43
CA GLY A 317 33.08 12.55 3.19
C GLY A 317 32.26 12.34 1.91
N VAL A 318 30.93 12.14 2.01
CA VAL A 318 30.00 12.15 0.88
C VAL A 318 29.02 13.30 1.03
N SER A 319 28.77 14.05 -0.04
CA SER A 319 27.76 15.10 -0.07
C SER A 319 26.86 15.03 -1.31
N VAL A 320 25.61 15.47 -1.16
CA VAL A 320 24.67 15.65 -2.26
C VAL A 320 24.62 17.14 -2.60
N GLU A 321 25.28 17.51 -3.69
CA GLU A 321 25.46 18.91 -4.09
C GLU A 321 24.17 19.51 -4.66
N SER A 322 23.49 18.76 -5.52
CA SER A 322 22.26 19.21 -6.17
C SER A 322 21.31 18.07 -6.52
N ILE A 323 20.02 18.39 -6.54
CA ILE A 323 18.95 17.56 -7.08
C ILE A 323 18.14 18.44 -8.03
N SER A 324 17.80 17.93 -9.21
CA SER A 324 16.75 18.49 -10.04
C SER A 324 15.95 17.39 -10.72
N VAL A 325 14.68 17.64 -10.95
CA VAL A 325 13.84 16.80 -11.82
C VAL A 325 13.49 17.56 -13.08
N ARG A 326 13.47 16.86 -14.22
CA ARG A 326 13.09 17.43 -15.50
C ARG A 326 12.07 16.51 -16.17
N ALA A 327 10.84 17.00 -16.35
CA ALA A 327 9.84 16.32 -17.16
C ALA A 327 10.16 16.51 -18.65
N ALA A 328 9.86 15.51 -19.47
CA ALA A 328 10.05 15.63 -20.93
C ALA A 328 9.22 16.77 -21.55
N SER A 329 8.08 17.10 -20.93
CA SER A 329 7.13 18.12 -21.37
C SER A 329 7.44 19.54 -20.87
N SER A 330 8.41 19.72 -19.97
CA SER A 330 8.70 21.01 -19.33
C SER A 330 10.19 21.36 -19.40
N GLU A 331 10.50 22.55 -19.93
CA GLU A 331 11.84 23.12 -19.84
C GLU A 331 12.18 23.62 -18.43
N SER A 332 11.16 23.90 -17.61
CA SER A 332 11.34 24.37 -16.23
C SER A 332 11.73 23.20 -15.32
N PRO A 333 12.90 23.25 -14.65
CA PRO A 333 13.26 22.22 -13.68
C PRO A 333 12.29 22.24 -12.50
N ASN A 334 12.09 21.09 -11.87
CA ASN A 334 11.26 20.91 -10.69
C ASN A 334 9.76 21.25 -10.88
N LEU A 335 9.29 21.30 -12.13
CA LEU A 335 7.88 21.32 -12.48
C LEU A 335 7.51 19.98 -13.11
N LEU A 336 6.60 19.25 -12.47
CA LEU A 336 6.05 17.99 -12.94
C LEU A 336 4.56 18.19 -13.27
N GLN A 337 4.06 17.38 -14.18
CA GLN A 337 2.68 17.47 -14.65
C GLN A 337 1.98 16.11 -14.57
N THR A 338 0.74 16.14 -14.12
CA THR A 338 -0.19 15.01 -14.16
C THR A 338 -1.42 15.37 -14.99
N PHE A 339 -2.11 14.36 -15.50
CA PHE A 339 -3.31 14.54 -16.31
C PHE A 339 -4.17 13.28 -16.26
N PHE A 340 -5.43 13.41 -16.65
CA PHE A 340 -6.27 12.23 -16.89
C PHE A 340 -6.12 11.73 -18.31
N LYS A 341 -5.81 10.44 -18.47
CA LYS A 341 -5.80 9.75 -19.75
C LYS A 341 -7.06 8.91 -19.89
N ASN A 342 -7.75 9.06 -21.01
CA ASN A 342 -8.84 8.16 -21.41
C ASN A 342 -8.27 7.01 -22.23
N LEU A 343 -8.74 5.80 -21.97
CA LEU A 343 -8.36 4.61 -22.70
C LEU A 343 -9.56 3.68 -22.86
N THR A 344 -9.59 2.96 -23.97
CA THR A 344 -10.57 1.90 -24.21
C THR A 344 -9.88 0.55 -24.07
N ILE A 345 -10.48 -0.32 -23.29
CA ILE A 345 -9.99 -1.66 -22.97
C ILE A 345 -11.01 -2.65 -23.48
N SER A 346 -10.60 -3.54 -24.39
CA SER A 346 -11.43 -4.63 -24.88
C SER A 346 -11.09 -5.91 -24.15
N ILE A 347 -12.09 -6.53 -23.55
CA ILE A 347 -11.92 -7.72 -22.74
C ILE A 347 -12.63 -8.89 -23.41
N PRO A 348 -11.91 -9.96 -23.82
CA PRO A 348 -12.53 -11.10 -24.44
C PRO A 348 -13.40 -11.85 -23.42
N ILE A 349 -14.62 -12.20 -23.83
CA ILE A 349 -15.49 -13.07 -23.05
C ILE A 349 -14.95 -14.49 -23.19
N LYS A 350 -14.01 -14.87 -22.31
CA LYS A 350 -13.54 -16.26 -22.21
C LYS A 350 -14.60 -17.09 -21.47
N GLN A 351 -15.48 -17.74 -22.22
CA GLN A 351 -16.36 -18.80 -21.73
C GLN A 351 -15.63 -20.15 -21.85
N ASP A 352 -15.57 -20.92 -20.76
CA ASP A 352 -14.96 -22.27 -20.75
C ASP A 352 -15.72 -23.32 -21.60
N ILE A 353 -16.84 -22.96 -22.26
CA ILE A 353 -17.74 -23.92 -22.94
C ILE A 353 -18.11 -23.47 -24.38
N PHE A 354 -18.03 -22.18 -24.70
CA PHE A 354 -18.22 -21.67 -26.06
C PHE A 354 -17.19 -20.59 -26.36
N MET A 355 -16.38 -20.75 -27.40
CA MET A 355 -15.55 -19.65 -27.89
C MET A 355 -16.47 -18.65 -28.60
N SER A 356 -17.00 -17.67 -27.87
CA SER A 356 -17.52 -16.45 -28.49
C SER A 356 -16.33 -15.53 -28.80
N ASN A 357 -16.29 -14.94 -29.98
CA ASN A 357 -15.33 -13.86 -30.31
C ASN A 357 -15.81 -12.51 -29.76
N GLU A 358 -16.79 -12.50 -28.84
CA GLU A 358 -17.36 -11.29 -28.30
C GLU A 358 -16.41 -10.69 -27.26
N THR A 359 -16.29 -9.36 -27.30
CA THR A 359 -15.47 -8.59 -26.36
C THR A 359 -16.36 -7.56 -25.70
N ILE A 360 -16.09 -7.29 -24.42
CA ILE A 360 -16.71 -6.17 -23.69
C ILE A 360 -15.72 -5.02 -23.71
N GLU A 361 -16.15 -3.86 -24.19
CA GLU A 361 -15.35 -2.65 -24.15
C GLU A 361 -15.58 -1.87 -22.86
N TYR A 362 -14.50 -1.42 -22.23
CA TYR A 362 -14.51 -0.53 -21.07
C TYR A 362 -13.82 0.78 -21.46
N CYS A 363 -14.49 1.90 -21.25
CA CYS A 363 -13.90 3.22 -21.41
C CYS A 363 -13.45 3.73 -20.04
N MET A 364 -12.16 3.62 -19.77
CA MET A 364 -11.58 4.00 -18.50
C MET A 364 -10.92 5.36 -18.58
N LYS A 365 -11.09 6.14 -17.52
CA LYS A 365 -10.30 7.34 -17.26
C LYS A 365 -9.36 7.04 -16.10
N ARG A 366 -8.09 7.42 -16.21
CA ARG A 366 -7.10 7.18 -15.14
C ARG A 366 -6.11 8.32 -15.00
N LEU A 367 -5.53 8.49 -13.82
CA LEU A 367 -4.44 9.43 -13.62
C LEU A 367 -3.17 8.91 -14.31
N GLU A 368 -2.45 9.81 -14.96
CA GLU A 368 -1.14 9.61 -15.57
C GLU A 368 -0.25 10.83 -15.30
N TYR A 369 1.03 10.72 -15.63
CA TYR A 369 2.00 11.79 -15.49
C TYR A 369 2.99 11.83 -16.67
N ASP A 370 3.60 13.00 -16.87
CA ASP A 370 4.70 13.13 -17.82
C ASP A 370 5.98 12.53 -17.25
N GLU A 371 6.57 11.54 -17.95
CA GLU A 371 7.84 10.93 -17.54
C GLU A 371 8.92 12.00 -17.29
N PHE A 372 9.68 11.79 -16.23
CA PHE A 372 10.70 12.73 -15.80
C PHE A 372 11.98 12.03 -15.38
N THR A 373 13.06 12.81 -15.33
CA THR A 373 14.39 12.32 -15.00
C THR A 373 14.95 13.05 -13.79
N TYR A 374 15.43 12.30 -12.80
CA TYR A 374 16.24 12.80 -11.70
C TYR A 374 17.66 13.08 -12.20
N ASN A 375 18.21 14.24 -11.85
CA ASN A 375 19.62 14.57 -11.97
C ASN A 375 20.16 14.90 -10.59
N ILE A 376 21.00 14.02 -10.06
CA ILE A 376 21.54 14.09 -8.70
C ILE A 376 23.06 14.20 -8.81
N THR A 377 23.64 15.27 -8.26
CA THR A 377 25.10 15.43 -8.20
C THR A 377 25.60 15.03 -6.82
N ILE A 378 26.47 14.03 -6.77
CA ILE A 378 27.05 13.49 -5.54
C ILE A 378 28.55 13.74 -5.57
N GLU A 379 29.11 14.26 -4.49
CA GLU A 379 30.55 14.46 -4.33
C GLU A 379 31.11 13.48 -3.28
N LYS A 380 32.19 12.76 -3.65
CA LYS A 380 32.89 11.81 -2.80
C LYS A 380 34.32 12.26 -2.55
N GLN A 381 34.71 12.41 -1.28
CA GLN A 381 36.07 12.74 -0.88
C GLN A 381 37.03 11.54 -1.02
N PRO A 382 38.34 11.77 -1.24
CA PRO A 382 39.34 10.70 -1.33
C PRO A 382 39.45 9.80 -0.10
N SER A 383 39.03 10.27 1.08
CA SER A 383 39.05 9.48 2.32
C SER A 383 37.96 8.40 2.40
N VAL A 384 37.01 8.38 1.47
CA VAL A 384 35.90 7.41 1.44
C VAL A 384 36.30 6.22 0.57
N ASN A 385 36.59 5.09 1.22
CA ASN A 385 37.05 3.88 0.53
C ASN A 385 35.94 3.17 -0.26
N SER A 386 34.68 3.30 0.16
CA SER A 386 33.58 2.62 -0.51
C SER A 386 33.30 3.22 -1.89
N GLU A 387 32.97 2.33 -2.83
CA GLU A 387 32.72 2.68 -4.23
C GLU A 387 31.23 2.59 -4.58
N LYS A 388 30.40 1.97 -3.74
CA LYS A 388 28.97 1.79 -3.98
C LYS A 388 28.14 2.59 -3.01
N ALA A 389 27.14 3.28 -3.54
CA ALA A 389 26.24 4.13 -2.76
C ALA A 389 24.78 3.78 -3.03
N THR A 390 23.97 3.71 -1.97
CA THR A 390 22.52 3.58 -2.06
C THR A 390 21.94 4.98 -2.10
N VAL A 391 21.24 5.31 -3.19
CA VAL A 391 20.50 6.56 -3.36
C VAL A 391 19.04 6.29 -3.01
N ARG A 392 18.54 6.98 -1.97
CA ARG A 392 17.17 6.86 -1.46
C ARG A 392 16.40 8.12 -1.81
N VAL A 393 15.25 7.99 -2.47
CA VAL A 393 14.44 9.12 -2.92
C VAL A 393 13.06 9.03 -2.30
N PHE A 394 12.65 10.11 -1.60
CA PHE A 394 11.34 10.24 -0.96
C PHE A 394 10.67 11.54 -1.39
N MET A 395 9.34 11.57 -1.31
CA MET A 395 8.55 12.77 -1.56
C MET A 395 7.49 12.93 -0.47
N ALA A 396 7.22 14.17 -0.06
CA ALA A 396 6.13 14.50 0.86
C ALA A 396 5.50 15.85 0.48
N PRO A 397 4.19 16.06 0.74
CA PRO A 397 3.60 17.39 0.69
C PRO A 397 4.33 18.32 1.68
N ARG A 398 4.54 19.58 1.27
CA ARG A 398 5.25 20.57 2.09
C ARG A 398 4.34 21.27 3.11
N PHE A 399 3.06 21.40 2.76
CA PHE A 399 2.06 22.13 3.52
C PHE A 399 0.91 21.22 3.92
N ASN A 400 0.34 21.50 5.09
CA ASN A 400 -0.83 20.82 5.62
C ASN A 400 -2.13 21.39 5.05
N GLU A 401 -3.26 20.91 5.57
CA GLU A 401 -4.63 21.25 5.15
C GLU A 401 -4.93 22.75 5.15
N VAL A 402 -4.31 23.50 6.06
CA VAL A 402 -4.53 24.93 6.26
C VAL A 402 -3.43 25.79 5.63
N GLY A 403 -2.58 25.20 4.78
CA GLY A 403 -1.47 25.88 4.12
C GLY A 403 -0.29 26.20 5.04
N GLN A 404 -0.24 25.64 6.24
CA GLN A 404 0.90 25.78 7.14
C GLN A 404 1.97 24.74 6.80
N ARG A 405 3.23 25.14 6.93
CA ARG A 405 4.36 24.25 6.71
C ARG A 405 4.38 23.16 7.78
N PHE A 406 4.57 21.90 7.37
CA PHE A 406 4.74 20.81 8.33
C PHE A 406 5.98 21.03 9.20
N SER A 407 5.86 20.70 10.48
CA SER A 407 7.06 20.36 11.26
C SER A 407 7.67 19.07 10.71
N LEU A 408 8.97 18.87 10.86
CA LEU A 408 9.59 17.64 10.34
C LEU A 408 9.02 16.38 11.02
N ASP A 409 8.69 16.46 12.31
CA ASP A 409 8.07 15.36 13.05
C ASP A 409 6.74 14.93 12.41
N GLU A 410 5.88 15.87 12.03
CA GLU A 410 4.65 15.58 11.30
C GLU A 410 4.92 15.11 9.86
N GLN A 411 5.88 15.75 9.17
CA GLN A 411 6.19 15.46 7.78
C GLN A 411 6.80 14.07 7.59
N THR A 412 7.50 13.51 8.59
CA THR A 412 8.04 12.13 8.54
C THR A 412 6.97 11.12 8.14
N ARG A 413 5.74 11.28 8.67
CA ARG A 413 4.59 10.41 8.38
C ARG A 413 4.00 10.60 6.98
N GLN A 414 4.45 11.60 6.24
CA GLN A 414 3.93 11.99 4.93
C GLN A 414 4.93 11.69 3.81
N PHE A 415 6.15 11.26 4.14
CA PHE A 415 7.10 10.79 3.14
C PHE A 415 6.69 9.41 2.62
N PHE A 416 6.53 9.33 1.30
CA PHE A 416 6.40 8.07 0.57
C PHE A 416 7.64 7.86 -0.30
N ALA A 417 8.02 6.61 -0.49
CA ALA A 417 9.17 6.25 -1.30
C ALA A 417 8.87 6.54 -2.77
N MET A 418 9.86 7.12 -3.46
CA MET A 418 9.85 7.34 -4.91
C MET A 418 10.78 6.36 -5.61
N ASP A 419 11.95 6.09 -5.01
CA ASP A 419 12.95 5.18 -5.55
C ASP A 419 14.02 4.82 -4.52
N SER A 420 14.74 3.72 -4.77
CA SER A 420 15.93 3.32 -4.02
C SER A 420 16.80 2.45 -4.91
N PHE A 421 18.04 2.85 -5.14
CA PHE A 421 18.93 2.16 -6.10
C PHE A 421 20.41 2.37 -5.77
N VAL A 422 21.24 1.42 -6.19
CA VAL A 422 22.69 1.47 -5.98
C VAL A 422 23.38 2.09 -7.19
N VAL A 423 24.33 2.99 -6.93
CA VAL A 423 25.21 3.60 -7.93
C VAL A 423 26.67 3.39 -7.57
N HIS A 424 27.55 3.47 -8.56
CA HIS A 424 28.99 3.51 -8.36
C HIS A 424 29.46 4.98 -8.26
N LEU A 425 30.29 5.29 -7.28
CA LEU A 425 30.82 6.64 -7.04
C LEU A 425 32.33 6.70 -7.26
N ASN A 426 32.74 7.58 -8.17
CA ASN A 426 34.13 7.96 -8.35
C ASN A 426 34.53 9.06 -7.35
N TYR A 427 35.84 9.23 -7.10
CA TYR A 427 36.32 10.39 -6.35
C TYR A 427 35.96 11.69 -7.08
N GLY A 428 35.58 12.71 -6.32
CA GLY A 428 35.04 13.96 -6.86
C GLY A 428 33.56 13.86 -7.19
N LYS A 429 33.11 14.56 -8.23
CA LYS A 429 31.69 14.71 -8.57
C LYS A 429 31.22 13.60 -9.52
N THR A 430 30.16 12.91 -9.13
CA THR A 430 29.41 11.96 -9.95
C THR A 430 28.02 12.52 -10.21
N VAL A 431 27.61 12.60 -11.48
CA VAL A 431 26.24 12.98 -11.87
C VAL A 431 25.46 11.72 -12.17
N VAL A 432 24.41 11.49 -11.39
CA VAL A 432 23.49 10.36 -11.53
C VAL A 432 22.24 10.85 -12.24
N THR A 433 21.94 10.24 -13.38
CA THR A 433 20.73 10.49 -14.17
C THR A 433 19.85 9.24 -14.12
N ARG A 434 18.59 9.38 -13.69
CA ARG A 434 17.67 8.24 -13.55
C ARG A 434 16.25 8.61 -13.98
N ASN A 435 15.66 7.81 -14.88
CA ASN A 435 14.28 8.00 -15.34
C ASN A 435 13.28 7.48 -14.31
N SER A 436 12.15 8.17 -14.13
CA SER A 436 11.03 7.77 -13.27
C SER A 436 10.49 6.37 -13.58
N SER A 437 10.48 5.96 -14.85
CA SER A 437 10.06 4.61 -15.30
C SER A 437 10.99 3.49 -14.80
N SER A 438 12.25 3.82 -14.50
CA SER A 438 13.24 2.84 -14.03
C SER A 438 13.16 2.56 -12.53
N SER A 439 12.24 3.21 -11.80
CA SER A 439 12.11 3.05 -10.36
C SER A 439 11.99 1.59 -9.92
N ASN A 440 12.63 1.26 -8.79
CA ASN A 440 12.52 -0.04 -8.13
C ASN A 440 11.24 -0.17 -7.28
N LEU A 441 10.40 0.88 -7.29
CA LEU A 441 9.05 0.89 -6.76
C LEU A 441 8.00 0.43 -7.78
N ASN A 442 8.26 0.69 -9.07
CA ASN A 442 7.25 0.57 -10.09
C ASN A 442 6.94 -0.90 -10.40
N LEU A 443 5.66 -1.18 -10.53
CA LEU A 443 5.17 -2.33 -11.25
C LEU A 443 5.66 -2.25 -12.70
N ASN A 444 6.33 -3.29 -13.16
CA ASN A 444 6.95 -3.29 -14.49
C ASN A 444 5.95 -3.45 -15.65
N TRP A 445 4.67 -3.62 -15.33
CA TRP A 445 3.65 -3.97 -16.30
C TRP A 445 2.77 -2.78 -16.60
N LYS A 446 2.66 -2.44 -17.87
CA LYS A 446 1.64 -1.52 -18.36
C LYS A 446 0.30 -2.24 -18.35
N LEU A 447 -0.78 -1.49 -18.22
CA LEU A 447 -2.13 -2.06 -18.13
C LEU A 447 -2.49 -2.88 -19.38
N GLU A 448 -2.05 -2.44 -20.55
CA GLU A 448 -2.26 -3.17 -21.81
C GLU A 448 -1.59 -4.55 -21.77
N ASN A 449 -0.34 -4.63 -21.32
CA ASN A 449 0.39 -5.89 -21.14
C ASN A 449 -0.28 -6.79 -20.10
N TRP A 450 -0.78 -6.18 -19.02
CA TRP A 450 -1.49 -6.89 -17.94
C TRP A 450 -2.78 -7.54 -18.43
N MET A 451 -3.47 -6.91 -19.37
CA MET A 451 -4.68 -7.46 -19.96
C MET A 451 -4.40 -8.61 -20.91
N ASP A 452 -3.35 -8.49 -21.72
CA ASP A 452 -2.98 -9.51 -22.70
C ASP A 452 -2.42 -10.77 -22.02
N SER A 453 -1.67 -10.61 -20.93
CA SER A 453 -1.01 -11.70 -20.21
C SER A 453 -0.84 -11.33 -18.72
N PRO A 454 -1.87 -11.50 -17.87
CA PRO A 454 -1.81 -11.16 -16.44
C PRO A 454 -0.78 -12.04 -15.70
N PRO A 455 -0.26 -11.60 -14.53
CA PRO A 455 0.73 -12.36 -13.80
C PRO A 455 0.14 -13.66 -13.30
N SER A 456 0.93 -14.73 -13.40
CA SER A 456 0.55 -16.02 -12.86
C SER A 456 0.50 -15.96 -11.34
N TYR A 457 -0.48 -16.63 -10.74
CA TYR A 457 -0.53 -16.87 -9.30
C TYR A 457 0.58 -17.79 -8.79
N GLU A 458 1.22 -18.53 -9.69
CA GLU A 458 2.40 -19.32 -9.36
C GLU A 458 3.63 -18.41 -9.18
N GLN A 459 3.55 -17.16 -9.65
CA GLN A 459 4.58 -16.13 -9.57
C GLN A 459 3.98 -14.77 -9.13
N PRO A 460 3.33 -14.70 -7.95
CA PRO A 460 2.64 -13.49 -7.51
C PRO A 460 3.60 -12.28 -7.38
N GLU A 461 4.88 -12.54 -7.15
CA GLU A 461 5.93 -11.53 -7.12
C GLU A 461 6.04 -10.68 -8.40
N CYS A 462 5.65 -11.21 -9.56
CA CYS A 462 5.63 -10.45 -10.82
C CYS A 462 4.47 -9.46 -10.91
N GLY A 463 3.37 -9.74 -10.17
CA GLY A 463 2.23 -8.84 -10.06
C GLY A 463 2.40 -7.81 -8.94
N CYS A 464 3.45 -7.92 -8.13
CA CYS A 464 3.72 -7.00 -7.05
C CYS A 464 4.64 -5.84 -7.50
N GLY A 465 4.12 -4.61 -7.42
CA GLY A 465 4.78 -3.32 -7.50
C GLY A 465 3.77 -2.16 -7.46
N TRP A 466 4.24 -0.96 -7.12
CA TRP A 466 3.36 0.22 -7.14
C TRP A 466 2.99 0.61 -8.57
N PRO A 467 1.72 0.95 -8.87
CA PRO A 467 1.33 1.37 -10.21
C PRO A 467 2.11 2.60 -10.67
N SER A 468 2.77 2.49 -11.82
CA SER A 468 3.61 3.56 -12.36
C SER A 468 2.82 4.85 -12.58
N ASN A 469 1.57 4.74 -13.06
CA ASN A 469 0.67 5.88 -13.32
C ASN A 469 0.30 6.68 -12.04
N LEU A 470 0.53 6.11 -10.85
CA LEU A 470 0.33 6.75 -9.55
C LEU A 470 1.65 7.00 -8.82
N LEU A 471 2.78 7.04 -9.53
CA LEU A 471 4.07 7.38 -8.94
C LEU A 471 4.03 8.78 -8.31
N LEU A 472 3.41 9.74 -8.99
CA LEU A 472 3.17 11.09 -8.51
C LEU A 472 1.73 11.24 -8.00
N PRO A 473 1.52 11.98 -6.89
CA PRO A 473 0.19 12.44 -6.55
C PRO A 473 -0.39 13.37 -7.60
N THR A 474 -1.71 13.50 -7.69
CA THR A 474 -2.38 14.39 -8.67
C THR A 474 -1.85 15.82 -8.65
N GLY A 475 -1.64 16.41 -7.47
CA GLY A 475 -1.40 17.85 -7.35
C GLY A 475 -2.65 18.66 -7.70
N ASN A 476 -2.49 19.95 -8.03
CA ASN A 476 -3.62 20.83 -8.37
C ASN A 476 -3.30 21.76 -9.55
N ALA A 477 -4.31 22.42 -10.08
CA ALA A 477 -4.16 23.29 -11.25
C ALA A 477 -3.20 24.48 -11.00
N GLN A 478 -3.13 24.95 -9.75
CA GLN A 478 -2.23 26.03 -9.34
C GLN A 478 -0.76 25.57 -9.23
N GLY A 479 -0.55 24.27 -9.05
CA GLY A 479 0.74 23.68 -8.70
C GLY A 479 0.86 23.46 -7.20
N MET A 480 0.81 22.20 -6.78
CA MET A 480 1.02 21.82 -5.38
C MET A 480 2.51 21.59 -5.12
N VAL A 481 3.02 22.15 -4.01
CA VAL A 481 4.45 22.05 -3.67
C VAL A 481 4.72 20.83 -2.79
N PHE A 482 5.67 20.01 -3.24
CA PHE A 482 6.20 18.85 -2.54
C PHE A 482 7.69 19.07 -2.23
N ASP A 483 8.15 18.46 -1.15
CA ASP A 483 9.57 18.32 -0.87
C ASP A 483 10.06 16.98 -1.45
N LEU A 484 10.99 17.04 -2.40
CA LEU A 484 11.72 15.89 -2.91
C LEU A 484 13.04 15.76 -2.16
N PHE A 485 13.20 14.67 -1.43
CA PHE A 485 14.35 14.39 -0.58
C PHE A 485 15.21 13.26 -1.18
N VAL A 486 16.53 13.46 -1.19
CA VAL A 486 17.50 12.43 -1.53
C VAL A 486 18.47 12.24 -0.36
N MET A 487 18.73 10.98 -0.02
CA MET A 487 19.79 10.58 0.89
C MET A 487 20.71 9.57 0.21
N VAL A 488 22.02 9.72 0.44
CA VAL A 488 23.05 8.82 -0.06
C VAL A 488 23.73 8.12 1.11
N THR A 489 23.70 6.79 1.11
CA THR A 489 24.30 5.94 2.14
C THR A 489 25.26 4.92 1.53
N ASN A 490 26.12 4.33 2.36
CA ASN A 490 27.11 3.35 1.92
C ASN A 490 26.42 2.03 1.55
N ALA A 491 26.42 1.67 0.27
CA ALA A 491 25.74 0.45 -0.19
C ALA A 491 26.43 -0.84 0.27
N GLU A 492 27.73 -0.82 0.53
CA GLU A 492 28.49 -2.02 0.95
C GLU A 492 28.07 -2.51 2.34
N ILE A 493 27.55 -1.61 3.19
CA ILE A 493 27.00 -1.96 4.50
C ILE A 493 25.47 -1.98 4.50
N ASP A 494 24.81 -1.33 3.55
CA ASP A 494 23.35 -1.35 3.44
C ASP A 494 22.83 -2.63 2.76
N THR A 495 23.64 -3.27 1.91
CA THR A 495 23.22 -4.44 1.12
C THR A 495 23.51 -5.73 1.89
N PRO A 496 22.51 -6.61 2.14
CA PRO A 496 22.79 -7.89 2.77
C PRO A 496 23.72 -8.78 1.94
N GLU A 497 24.53 -9.58 2.63
CA GLU A 497 25.40 -10.57 2.00
C GLU A 497 24.59 -11.61 1.21
N ASN A 498 25.16 -12.08 0.08
CA ASN A 498 24.61 -13.13 -0.79
C ASN A 498 23.27 -12.83 -1.48
N LEU A 499 22.90 -11.55 -1.63
CA LEU A 499 21.79 -11.17 -2.51
C LEU A 499 22.07 -11.55 -3.96
N ASN A 500 21.14 -12.30 -4.56
CA ASN A 500 21.17 -12.64 -5.98
C ASN A 500 20.10 -11.86 -6.74
N LEU A 501 20.46 -10.63 -7.13
CA LEU A 501 19.60 -9.78 -7.96
C LEU A 501 19.52 -10.26 -9.43
N MET A 502 20.32 -11.25 -9.84
CA MET A 502 20.39 -11.73 -11.22
C MET A 502 19.42 -12.90 -11.51
N GLN A 503 18.63 -13.35 -10.53
CA GLN A 503 18.00 -14.67 -10.61
C GLN A 503 16.68 -14.73 -11.39
N GLU A 504 16.07 -13.63 -11.80
CA GLU A 504 14.73 -13.69 -12.42
C GLU A 504 14.69 -13.19 -13.87
N PRO A 505 14.86 -14.06 -14.87
CA PRO A 505 14.71 -13.69 -16.28
C PRO A 505 13.25 -13.47 -16.72
N GLN A 506 12.24 -13.67 -15.86
CA GLN A 506 10.83 -13.64 -16.28
C GLN A 506 10.11 -12.29 -16.03
N CYS A 507 10.48 -11.53 -14.99
CA CYS A 507 9.88 -10.21 -14.73
C CYS A 507 10.80 -9.33 -13.85
N LYS A 508 10.77 -7.99 -14.04
CA LYS A 508 11.45 -7.04 -13.13
C LYS A 508 10.60 -6.89 -11.85
N MET A 509 11.14 -7.31 -10.71
CA MET A 509 10.49 -7.19 -9.41
C MET A 509 10.56 -5.77 -8.84
N SER A 510 9.49 -5.33 -8.17
CA SER A 510 9.47 -4.10 -7.37
C SER A 510 10.00 -4.37 -5.96
N THR A 511 11.28 -4.12 -5.74
CA THR A 511 11.93 -4.52 -4.49
C THR A 511 11.57 -3.67 -3.27
N ILE A 512 11.15 -2.41 -3.46
CA ILE A 512 10.91 -1.48 -2.34
C ILE A 512 9.66 -1.86 -1.53
N LEU A 513 8.61 -2.34 -2.20
CA LEU A 513 7.34 -2.67 -1.54
C LEU A 513 7.02 -4.17 -1.53
N CYS A 514 7.77 -4.99 -2.26
CA CYS A 514 7.53 -6.43 -2.38
C CYS A 514 8.73 -7.28 -1.95
N GLY A 515 9.86 -6.67 -1.61
CA GLY A 515 11.09 -7.40 -1.31
C GLY A 515 11.58 -8.24 -2.50
N ILE A 516 12.24 -9.35 -2.19
CA ILE A 516 12.70 -10.33 -3.17
C ILE A 516 12.25 -11.71 -2.69
N LYS A 517 11.63 -12.48 -3.58
CA LYS A 517 11.17 -13.83 -3.27
C LYS A 517 12.33 -14.72 -2.85
N ASP A 518 12.12 -15.47 -1.78
CA ASP A 518 13.09 -16.43 -1.21
C ASP A 518 14.48 -15.84 -0.89
N GLN A 519 14.56 -14.51 -0.73
CA GLN A 519 15.78 -13.78 -0.41
C GLN A 519 15.54 -12.76 0.69
N LYS A 520 16.63 -12.22 1.24
CA LYS A 520 16.56 -11.11 2.20
C LYS A 520 16.03 -9.85 1.52
N TYR A 521 15.35 -9.00 2.29
CA TYR A 521 15.00 -7.67 1.82
C TYR A 521 16.29 -6.91 1.43
N PRO A 522 16.35 -6.22 0.28
CA PRO A 522 17.62 -5.80 -0.31
C PRO A 522 18.31 -4.61 0.37
N ASP A 523 17.91 -4.29 1.59
CA ASP A 523 18.41 -3.18 2.39
C ASP A 523 18.31 -3.54 3.88
N ILE A 524 19.43 -3.57 4.59
CA ILE A 524 19.46 -3.95 6.01
C ILE A 524 18.87 -2.86 6.92
N ARG A 525 18.70 -1.62 6.43
CA ARG A 525 18.15 -0.53 7.23
C ARG A 525 16.65 -0.75 7.50
N PRO A 526 16.08 -0.13 8.55
CA PRO A 526 14.64 -0.09 8.74
C PRO A 526 13.91 0.39 7.48
N MET A 527 12.79 -0.24 7.15
CA MET A 527 11.99 0.16 6.01
C MET A 527 11.38 1.56 6.27
N GLY A 528 11.68 2.50 5.38
CA GLY A 528 11.35 3.92 5.56
C GLY A 528 12.50 4.78 6.07
N TYR A 529 13.67 4.20 6.35
CA TYR A 529 14.86 4.96 6.71
C TYR A 529 15.18 6.08 5.69
N PRO A 530 15.39 7.34 6.14
CA PRO A 530 15.63 7.76 7.52
C PRO A 530 14.39 8.29 8.28
N PHE A 531 13.19 8.17 7.72
CA PHE A 531 11.93 8.72 8.27
C PHE A 531 11.08 7.68 9.01
N ASP A 532 11.64 6.51 9.30
CA ASP A 532 11.07 5.46 10.13
C ASP A 532 10.93 5.87 11.60
N THR A 533 11.85 6.73 12.07
CA THR A 533 11.88 7.26 13.44
C THR A 533 11.67 8.78 13.46
N LYS A 534 11.50 9.32 14.67
CA LYS A 534 11.43 10.78 14.87
C LYS A 534 12.75 11.44 14.42
N PRO A 535 12.74 12.74 14.07
CA PRO A 535 13.95 13.47 13.70
C PRO A 535 15.03 13.44 14.79
N PHE A 536 16.30 13.62 14.44
CA PHE A 536 17.35 13.71 15.47
C PHE A 536 17.26 15.03 16.27
N GLN A 537 17.92 15.05 17.43
CA GLN A 537 18.01 16.23 18.27
C GLN A 537 19.25 17.07 17.96
N VAL A 538 19.10 18.39 18.08
CA VAL A 538 20.17 19.38 17.98
C VAL A 538 20.30 20.13 19.30
N SER A 539 21.54 20.44 19.67
CA SER A 539 21.85 21.25 20.86
C SER A 539 21.74 22.73 20.51
N VAL A 540 20.82 23.44 21.18
CA VAL A 540 20.63 24.89 21.00
C VAL A 540 20.65 25.61 22.37
N PRO A 541 20.88 26.93 22.41
CA PRO A 541 20.71 27.71 23.63
C PRO A 541 19.27 27.53 24.17
N GLY A 542 19.14 27.01 25.40
CA GLY A 542 17.84 26.67 26.02
C GLY A 542 17.54 25.18 26.13
N GLY A 543 18.40 24.30 25.60
CA GLY A 543 18.30 22.84 25.73
C GLY A 543 18.23 22.13 24.39
N PRO A 544 18.35 20.79 24.36
CA PRO A 544 18.21 20.02 23.12
C PRO A 544 16.77 20.11 22.60
N ARG A 545 16.61 20.24 21.28
CA ARG A 545 15.31 20.15 20.59
C ARG A 545 15.41 19.26 19.36
N MET A 546 14.27 18.78 18.89
CA MET A 546 14.19 18.10 17.60
C MET A 546 14.51 19.06 16.47
N VAL A 547 15.09 18.55 15.39
CA VAL A 547 15.17 19.28 14.11
C VAL A 547 13.77 19.71 13.68
N ALA A 548 13.60 20.99 13.39
CA ALA A 548 12.29 21.59 13.24
C ALA A 548 11.65 21.34 11.88
N ASN A 549 12.46 21.31 10.82
CA ASN A 549 12.01 21.20 9.43
C ASN A 549 13.09 20.58 8.53
N LEU A 550 12.70 20.22 7.31
CA LEU A 550 13.55 19.49 6.37
C LEU A 550 14.83 20.26 5.98
N GLU A 551 14.77 21.57 5.83
CA GLU A 551 15.91 22.41 5.48
C GLU A 551 16.98 22.39 6.57
N GLU A 552 16.57 22.45 7.84
CA GLU A 552 17.50 22.25 8.95
C GLU A 552 18.09 20.83 8.93
N TYR A 553 17.26 19.81 8.69
CA TYR A 553 17.70 18.41 8.63
C TYR A 553 18.80 18.19 7.59
N VAL A 554 18.57 18.66 6.35
CA VAL A 554 19.55 18.48 5.26
C VAL A 554 20.77 19.38 5.40
N SER A 555 20.64 20.53 6.07
CA SER A 555 21.80 21.41 6.33
C SER A 555 22.84 20.78 7.27
N LEU A 556 22.40 19.84 8.11
CA LEU A 556 23.23 19.16 9.10
C LEU A 556 23.76 17.80 8.60
N LEU A 557 23.28 17.32 7.45
CA LEU A 557 23.63 16.02 6.87
C LEU A 557 24.05 16.21 5.40
N PRO A 558 25.35 16.45 5.14
CA PRO A 558 25.86 16.69 3.78
C PRO A 558 25.48 15.63 2.75
N ASN A 559 25.38 14.36 3.16
CA ASN A 559 24.97 13.23 2.30
C ASN A 559 23.45 13.20 2.03
N THR A 560 22.74 14.30 2.32
CA THR A 560 21.32 14.49 2.02
C THR A 560 21.09 15.82 1.34
N LYS A 561 20.01 15.92 0.58
CA LYS A 561 19.55 17.19 -0.01
C LYS A 561 18.04 17.12 -0.21
N ALA A 562 17.40 18.28 -0.15
CA ALA A 562 16.00 18.42 -0.52
C ALA A 562 15.85 19.53 -1.57
N THR A 563 14.90 19.36 -2.48
CA THR A 563 14.45 20.42 -3.40
C THR A 563 12.94 20.45 -3.43
N GLN A 564 12.38 21.64 -3.61
CA GLN A 564 10.95 21.78 -3.84
C GLN A 564 10.63 21.36 -5.28
N VAL A 565 9.56 20.59 -5.44
CA VAL A 565 8.98 20.20 -6.72
C VAL A 565 7.54 20.63 -6.75
N THR A 566 7.12 21.28 -7.82
CA THR A 566 5.72 21.68 -8.03
C THR A 566 5.06 20.68 -8.96
N ILE A 567 3.93 20.11 -8.54
CA ILE A 567 3.13 19.19 -9.35
C ILE A 567 1.84 19.91 -9.77
N ARG A 568 1.68 20.08 -11.09
CA ARG A 568 0.48 20.68 -11.67
C ARG A 568 -0.40 19.61 -12.31
N HIS A 569 -1.69 19.66 -12.02
CA HIS A 569 -2.68 18.85 -12.72
C HIS A 569 -3.29 19.65 -13.88
N SER A 570 -3.31 19.08 -15.09
CA SER A 570 -3.88 19.70 -16.30
C SER A 570 -5.20 19.10 -16.73
#